data_AF-A0A3P8YKT7-F1
#
_entry.id   AF-A0A3P8YKT7-F1
#
_cell.length_a   1.000
_cell.length_b   1.000
_cell.length_c   1.000
_cell.angle_alpha   90.00
_cell.angle_beta   90.00
_cell.angle_gamma   90.00
#
_symmetry.space_group_name_H-M   'P 1'
#
loop_
_entity.id
_entity.type
_entity.pdbx_description
1 polymer ?
#
loop_
_entity_poly.entity_id
_entity_poly.type
_entity_poly.pdbx_seq_one_letter_code
_entity_poly.pdbx_strand_id
1 'polypeptide(L)'
;MLSRNVTGICLFNKDSGKGGEGIDDLPAILNEAIPSTSNEIECELELSKTLAWQYTTLLERFMEPEAETKNCIVSIDMLKQALYNVRQHEAFLKILLADVVLCAKQVESLQTELRSRMNLLRLTVHSKTAVPTGQVFPHFTALAKFWSGLQNEMVLLSIFRNITVNLRPFLAAQSQLFPNGQLEDMLGSETKSDEERLKESSENRIDPSEIKTQEWLLPETTTNFDKLLLQYNGICGYTLVKKDGLLLPGNPNIGVLKHREKYYVFSSKEAALTFASKPDEYIAHVAEIAKQSPVLIQLIKLHQQFACVTPYSEMQSGERLLVKPITKCDGSTQTDTHLLETNIVKSYEWNEWELRRKAIKLANLRSKVTHSMQTNLSHMRRDNVTQTYLPKDVECQSKRDGKSNVPKPQVYLAGLRGGKNKTSHMIKTNLTRSVDE
;
A
#
# COMPACT_ATOMS: atom_id res chain seq x y z
N MET A 1 12.98 -34.66 11.99
CA MET A 1 12.75 -34.51 13.45
C MET A 1 13.99 -34.89 14.26
N LEU A 2 14.58 -36.07 14.03
CA LEU A 2 15.79 -36.54 14.72
C LEU A 2 17.00 -35.59 14.56
N SER A 3 17.30 -35.15 13.33
CA SER A 3 18.41 -34.21 13.06
C SER A 3 18.30 -32.91 13.88
N ARG A 4 17.11 -32.29 13.99
CA ARG A 4 16.89 -31.08 14.79
C ARG A 4 17.12 -31.30 16.28
N ASN A 5 16.74 -32.46 16.82
CA ASN A 5 17.03 -32.78 18.21
C ASN A 5 18.53 -32.95 18.46
N VAL A 6 19.24 -33.64 17.55
CA VAL A 6 20.70 -33.82 17.65
C VAL A 6 21.41 -32.47 17.59
N THR A 7 21.05 -31.58 16.65
CA THR A 7 21.61 -30.23 16.56
C THR A 7 21.37 -29.44 17.86
N GLY A 8 20.15 -29.49 18.42
CA GLY A 8 19.84 -28.81 19.68
C GLY A 8 20.67 -29.32 20.86
N ILE A 9 20.91 -30.64 20.94
CA ILE A 9 21.74 -31.26 21.99
C ILE A 9 23.20 -30.83 21.84
N CYS A 10 23.73 -30.82 20.61
CA CYS A 10 25.10 -30.36 20.35
C CYS A 10 25.30 -28.89 20.73
N LEU A 11 24.31 -28.02 20.45
CA LEU A 11 24.34 -26.61 20.84
C LEU A 11 24.34 -26.43 22.36
N PHE A 12 23.53 -27.20 23.09
CA PHE A 12 23.51 -27.16 24.55
C PHE A 12 24.81 -27.69 25.17
N ASN A 13 25.39 -28.74 24.59
CA ASN A 13 26.69 -29.26 25.03
C ASN A 13 27.83 -28.26 24.78
N LYS A 14 27.76 -27.49 23.69
CA LYS A 14 28.66 -26.35 23.42
C LYS A 14 28.57 -25.30 24.50
N ASP A 15 27.36 -24.83 24.83
CA ASP A 15 27.14 -23.83 25.90
C ASP A 15 27.59 -24.33 27.28
N SER A 16 27.48 -25.63 27.52
CA SER A 16 27.89 -26.27 28.78
C SER A 16 29.39 -26.59 28.87
N GLY A 17 30.18 -26.34 27.82
CA GLY A 17 31.60 -26.70 27.75
C GLY A 17 31.86 -28.22 27.74
N LYS A 18 30.86 -29.03 27.40
CA LYS A 18 30.91 -30.51 27.40
C LYS A 18 31.08 -31.12 26.00
N GLY A 19 31.27 -30.28 24.97
CA GLY A 19 31.49 -30.69 23.58
C GLY A 19 31.30 -29.53 22.60
N GLY A 20 31.26 -29.80 21.29
CA GLY A 20 30.89 -28.79 20.27
C GLY A 20 32.04 -28.00 19.66
N GLU A 21 33.28 -28.50 19.71
CA GLU A 21 34.49 -27.84 19.17
C GLU A 21 34.41 -27.46 17.68
N GLY A 22 33.51 -28.05 16.89
CA GLY A 22 33.33 -27.75 15.46
C GLY A 22 32.13 -26.86 15.11
N ILE A 23 31.46 -26.24 16.08
CA ILE A 23 30.33 -25.34 15.82
C ILE A 23 30.82 -23.90 15.91
N ASP A 24 30.76 -23.16 14.80
CA ASP A 24 31.11 -21.74 14.77
C ASP A 24 30.24 -20.89 15.70
N ASP A 25 30.76 -19.76 16.17
CA ASP A 25 29.97 -18.79 16.95
C ASP A 25 29.21 -17.83 16.03
N LEU A 26 28.14 -18.34 15.40
CA LEU A 26 27.30 -17.56 14.49
C LEU A 26 26.81 -16.23 15.10
N PRO A 27 26.37 -16.17 16.37
CA PRO A 27 26.05 -14.88 17.01
C PRO A 27 27.19 -13.86 16.96
N ALA A 28 28.42 -14.25 17.30
CA ALA A 28 29.57 -13.35 17.27
C ALA A 28 29.90 -12.92 15.83
N ILE A 29 29.93 -13.87 14.90
CA ILE A 29 30.22 -13.61 13.48
C ILE A 29 29.20 -12.64 12.89
N LEU A 30 27.90 -12.83 13.15
CA LEU A 30 26.85 -11.94 12.66
C LEU A 30 26.93 -10.54 13.29
N ASN A 31 27.26 -10.45 14.58
CA ASN A 31 27.40 -9.17 15.27
C ASN A 31 28.57 -8.34 14.75
N GLU A 32 29.57 -8.95 14.13
CA GLU A 32 30.67 -8.25 13.44
C GLU A 32 30.36 -8.00 11.96
N ALA A 33 29.83 -9.00 11.25
CA ALA A 33 29.60 -8.94 9.81
C ALA A 33 28.49 -7.95 9.42
N ILE A 34 27.41 -7.84 10.20
CA ILE A 34 26.29 -6.92 9.94
C ILE A 34 26.75 -5.46 9.95
N PRO A 35 27.38 -4.92 11.02
CA PRO A 35 27.85 -3.54 11.01
C PRO A 35 28.94 -3.31 9.97
N SER A 36 29.83 -4.27 9.71
CA SER A 36 30.82 -4.16 8.62
C SER A 36 30.12 -3.96 7.27
N THR A 37 29.12 -4.79 6.97
CA THR A 37 28.38 -4.71 5.70
C THR A 37 27.53 -3.42 5.62
N SER A 38 26.94 -2.98 6.72
CA SER A 38 26.19 -1.72 6.79
C SER A 38 27.09 -0.52 6.47
N ASN A 39 28.26 -0.44 7.12
CA ASN A 39 29.23 0.62 6.89
C ASN A 39 29.74 0.61 5.45
N GLU A 40 30.02 -0.56 4.87
CA GLU A 40 30.43 -0.68 3.46
C GLU A 40 29.37 -0.10 2.51
N ILE A 41 28.09 -0.42 2.72
CA ILE A 41 26.97 0.08 1.92
C ILE A 41 26.77 1.59 2.13
N GLU A 42 26.88 2.08 3.37
CA GLU A 42 26.77 3.50 3.69
C GLU A 42 27.88 4.33 3.02
N CYS A 43 29.13 3.87 3.07
CA CYS A 43 30.23 4.54 2.36
C CYS A 43 29.98 4.60 0.85
N GLU A 44 29.52 3.51 0.23
CA GLU A 44 29.21 3.46 -1.21
C GLU A 44 28.01 4.36 -1.56
N LEU A 45 27.04 4.48 -0.64
CA LEU A 45 25.89 5.35 -0.78
C LEU A 45 26.30 6.82 -0.76
N GLU A 46 27.18 7.23 0.16
CA GLU A 46 27.68 8.62 0.21
C GLU A 46 28.46 8.99 -1.06
N LEU A 47 29.30 8.10 -1.58
CA LEU A 47 29.99 8.30 -2.87
C LEU A 47 29.01 8.43 -4.03
N SER A 48 27.93 7.66 -4.02
CA SER A 48 26.89 7.74 -5.05
C SER A 48 26.11 9.04 -4.95
N LYS A 49 25.81 9.52 -3.74
CA LYS A 49 25.13 10.81 -3.53
C LYS A 49 25.97 11.98 -4.04
N THR A 50 27.26 12.02 -3.72
CA THR A 50 28.14 13.10 -4.17
C THR A 50 28.19 13.16 -5.68
N LEU A 51 28.39 12.01 -6.35
CA LEU A 51 28.31 11.92 -7.82
C LEU A 51 26.94 12.39 -8.35
N ALA A 52 25.85 12.03 -7.69
CA ALA A 52 24.52 12.44 -8.10
C ALA A 52 24.33 13.96 -8.01
N TRP A 53 24.84 14.59 -6.94
CA TRP A 53 24.81 16.04 -6.77
C TRP A 53 25.64 16.74 -7.85
N GLN A 54 26.84 16.23 -8.12
CA GLN A 54 27.72 16.70 -9.18
C GLN A 54 27.01 16.67 -10.55
N TYR A 55 26.43 15.54 -10.95
CA TYR A 55 25.69 15.46 -12.21
C TYR A 55 24.47 16.38 -12.25
N THR A 56 23.76 16.52 -11.12
CA THR A 56 22.58 17.39 -11.05
C THR A 56 22.97 18.85 -11.20
N THR A 57 24.03 19.32 -10.53
CA THR A 57 24.54 20.70 -10.63
C THR A 57 25.06 21.01 -12.03
N LEU A 58 25.79 20.06 -12.61
CA LEU A 58 26.29 20.18 -13.97
C LEU A 58 25.16 20.31 -14.99
N LEU A 59 24.11 19.49 -14.87
CA LEU A 59 22.94 19.59 -15.72
C LEU A 59 22.14 20.88 -15.48
N GLU A 60 22.01 21.35 -14.24
CA GLU A 60 21.38 22.64 -13.94
C GLU A 60 22.10 23.78 -14.68
N ARG A 61 23.44 23.81 -14.64
CA ARG A 61 24.25 24.82 -15.31
C ARG A 61 24.10 24.78 -16.83
N PHE A 62 24.12 23.60 -17.46
CA PHE A 62 23.93 23.48 -18.91
C PHE A 62 22.54 23.85 -19.40
N MET A 63 21.55 23.89 -18.50
CA MET A 63 20.17 24.25 -18.81
C MET A 63 19.83 25.71 -18.53
N GLU A 64 20.78 26.51 -18.02
CA GLU A 64 20.62 27.96 -17.92
C GLU A 64 20.85 28.63 -19.29
N PRO A 65 20.01 29.61 -19.66
CA PRO A 65 20.05 30.24 -20.99
C PRO A 65 21.35 31.01 -21.29
N GLU A 66 22.18 31.30 -20.27
CA GLU A 66 23.45 32.03 -20.39
C GLU A 66 24.68 31.11 -20.42
N ALA A 67 24.50 29.79 -20.35
CA ALA A 67 25.61 28.85 -20.27
C ALA A 67 26.32 28.70 -21.62
N GLU A 68 27.59 29.10 -21.68
CA GLU A 68 28.47 28.75 -22.80
C GLU A 68 28.65 27.23 -22.85
N THR A 69 27.96 26.56 -23.78
CA THR A 69 28.10 25.12 -24.09
C THR A 69 29.49 24.70 -24.57
N LYS A 70 30.47 25.61 -24.54
CA LYS A 70 31.75 25.50 -25.26
C LYS A 70 32.70 24.43 -24.73
N ASN A 71 32.49 23.87 -23.53
CA ASN A 71 33.45 22.96 -22.89
C ASN A 71 32.94 21.54 -22.59
N CYS A 72 31.73 21.14 -23.03
CA CYS A 72 31.26 19.78 -22.74
C CYS A 72 31.66 18.79 -23.86
N ILE A 73 32.56 17.85 -23.54
CA ILE A 73 32.98 16.76 -24.43
C ILE A 73 31.85 15.71 -24.60
N VAL A 74 30.91 15.67 -23.65
CA VAL A 74 29.85 14.65 -23.54
C VAL A 74 28.49 15.26 -23.87
N SER A 75 27.67 14.56 -24.65
CA SER A 75 26.30 15.00 -24.94
C SER A 75 25.44 15.10 -23.68
N ILE A 76 24.53 16.08 -23.62
CA ILE A 76 23.59 16.29 -22.50
C ILE A 76 22.77 15.02 -22.22
N ASP A 77 22.38 14.26 -23.24
CA ASP A 77 21.60 13.03 -23.05
C ASP A 77 22.41 11.93 -22.34
N MET A 78 23.71 11.80 -22.63
CA MET A 78 24.59 10.89 -21.90
C MET A 78 24.79 11.30 -20.44
N LEU A 79 24.83 12.60 -20.16
CA LEU A 79 24.86 13.13 -18.79
C LEU A 79 23.56 12.83 -18.04
N LYS A 80 22.40 12.96 -18.69
CA LYS A 80 21.10 12.55 -18.13
C LYS A 80 21.08 11.06 -17.81
N GLN A 81 21.54 10.21 -18.74
CA GLN A 81 21.61 8.75 -18.51
C GLN A 81 22.58 8.41 -17.37
N ALA A 82 23.71 9.10 -17.26
CA ALA A 82 24.64 8.95 -16.14
C ALA A 82 23.98 9.33 -14.82
N LEU A 83 23.29 10.48 -14.75
CA LEU A 83 22.51 10.88 -13.58
C LEU A 83 21.49 9.82 -13.19
N TYR A 84 20.72 9.29 -14.16
CA TYR A 84 19.72 8.26 -13.88
C TYR A 84 20.36 6.99 -13.32
N ASN A 85 21.48 6.55 -13.89
CA ASN A 85 22.23 5.40 -13.40
C ASN A 85 22.72 5.59 -11.96
N VAL A 86 23.33 6.74 -11.64
CA VAL A 86 23.77 7.04 -10.27
C VAL A 86 22.59 7.04 -9.29
N ARG A 87 21.48 7.70 -9.66
CA ARG A 87 20.28 7.77 -8.81
C ARG A 87 19.60 6.41 -8.62
N GLN A 88 19.65 5.54 -9.63
CA GLN A 88 19.20 4.16 -9.50
C GLN A 88 20.11 3.35 -8.56
N HIS A 89 21.42 3.50 -8.70
CA HIS A 89 22.38 2.87 -7.81
C HIS A 89 22.17 3.32 -6.35
N GLU A 90 22.00 4.63 -6.12
CA GLU A 90 21.62 5.19 -4.81
C GLU A 90 20.34 4.56 -4.25
N ALA A 91 19.30 4.41 -5.08
CA ALA A 91 18.05 3.79 -4.69
C ALA A 91 18.20 2.30 -4.32
N PHE A 92 19.01 1.55 -5.07
CA PHE A 92 19.29 0.13 -4.77
C PHE A 92 20.08 -0.04 -3.48
N LEU A 93 21.12 0.79 -3.25
CA LEU A 93 21.87 0.78 -1.99
C LEU A 93 20.98 1.11 -0.79
N LYS A 94 20.05 2.06 -0.92
CA LYS A 94 19.06 2.36 0.14
C LYS A 94 18.15 1.17 0.46
N ILE A 95 17.73 0.40 -0.55
CA ILE A 95 16.93 -0.82 -0.34
C ILE A 95 17.77 -1.88 0.38
N LEU A 96 18.99 -2.13 -0.09
CA LEU A 96 19.91 -3.09 0.54
C LEU A 96 20.23 -2.72 1.99
N LEU A 97 20.46 -1.43 2.27
CA LEU A 97 20.70 -0.96 3.63
C LEU A 97 19.48 -1.20 4.54
N ALA A 98 18.26 -0.92 4.05
CA ALA A 98 17.04 -1.22 4.78
C ALA A 98 16.88 -2.72 5.06
N ASP A 99 17.22 -3.57 4.09
CA ASP A 99 17.17 -5.04 4.25
C ASP A 99 18.24 -5.55 5.23
N VAL A 100 19.45 -4.97 5.23
CA VAL A 100 20.50 -5.27 6.23
C VAL A 100 20.06 -4.84 7.63
N VAL A 101 19.37 -3.70 7.79
CA VAL A 101 18.80 -3.27 9.08
C VAL A 101 17.69 -4.23 9.54
N LEU A 102 16.87 -4.76 8.63
CA LEU A 102 15.88 -5.79 8.94
C LEU A 102 16.55 -7.10 9.39
N CYS A 103 17.60 -7.53 8.68
CA CYS A 103 18.44 -8.67 9.06
C CYS A 103 19.02 -8.48 10.48
N ALA A 104 19.52 -7.29 10.81
CA ALA A 104 20.03 -6.96 12.14
C ALA A 104 18.98 -7.16 13.23
N LYS A 105 17.79 -6.59 13.05
CA LYS A 105 16.66 -6.74 14.00
C LYS A 105 16.24 -8.20 14.16
N GLN A 106 16.23 -8.96 13.07
CA GLN A 106 15.87 -10.37 13.08
C GLN A 106 16.92 -11.22 13.82
N VAL A 107 18.21 -10.94 13.61
CA VAL A 107 19.31 -11.59 14.33
C VAL A 107 19.23 -11.29 15.83
N GLU A 108 18.98 -10.04 16.23
CA GLU A 108 18.78 -9.68 17.64
C GLU A 108 17.61 -10.46 18.28
N SER A 109 16.47 -10.56 17.58
CA SER A 109 15.32 -11.35 18.04
C SER A 109 15.66 -12.85 18.16
N LEU A 110 16.35 -13.42 17.19
CA LEU A 110 16.78 -14.82 17.22
C LEU A 110 17.79 -15.09 18.34
N GLN A 111 18.75 -14.19 18.57
CA GLN A 111 19.74 -14.32 19.64
C GLN A 111 19.10 -14.24 21.02
N THR A 112 18.17 -13.31 21.23
CA THR A 112 17.45 -13.16 22.51
C THR A 112 16.60 -14.39 22.84
N GLU A 113 15.84 -14.90 21.87
CA GLU A 113 15.05 -16.12 22.06
C GLU A 113 15.94 -17.35 22.24
N LEU A 114 17.06 -17.46 21.52
CA LEU A 114 18.04 -18.54 21.69
C LEU A 114 18.61 -18.54 23.13
N ARG A 115 19.04 -17.38 23.64
CA ARG A 115 19.57 -17.24 25.02
C ARG A 115 18.51 -17.57 26.06
N SER A 116 17.29 -17.06 25.91
CA SER A 116 16.15 -17.34 26.79
C SER A 116 15.87 -18.85 26.88
N ARG A 117 15.81 -19.52 25.73
CA ARG A 117 15.57 -20.97 25.64
C ARG A 117 16.71 -21.79 26.18
N MET A 118 17.96 -21.35 25.97
CA MET A 118 19.14 -22.00 26.53
C MET A 118 19.12 -21.96 28.07
N ASN A 119 18.78 -20.81 28.66
CA ASN A 119 18.64 -20.64 30.11
C ASN A 119 17.52 -21.50 30.69
N LEU A 120 16.36 -21.54 30.03
CA LEU A 120 15.24 -22.40 30.45
C LEU A 120 15.62 -23.88 30.44
N LEU A 121 16.36 -24.33 29.41
CA LEU A 121 16.84 -25.70 29.32
C LEU A 121 17.89 -25.99 30.40
N ARG A 122 18.79 -25.03 30.69
CA ARG A 122 19.77 -25.14 31.79
C ARG A 122 19.06 -25.36 33.13
N LEU A 123 18.05 -24.57 33.46
CA LEU A 123 17.26 -24.72 34.69
C LEU A 123 16.52 -26.06 34.76
N THR A 124 15.96 -26.50 33.64
CA THR A 124 15.20 -27.77 33.55
C THR A 124 16.10 -29.00 33.71
N VAL A 125 17.32 -28.95 33.19
CA VAL A 125 18.28 -30.06 33.22
C VAL A 125 19.10 -30.07 34.52
N HIS A 126 19.45 -28.91 35.10
CA HIS A 126 20.21 -28.85 36.36
C HIS A 126 19.37 -29.21 37.60
N SER A 127 18.04 -29.07 37.52
CA SER A 127 17.14 -29.33 38.66
C SER A 127 16.77 -30.80 38.87
N LYS A 128 17.07 -31.71 37.91
CA LYS A 128 16.61 -33.10 37.95
C LYS A 128 17.66 -34.08 37.44
N THR A 129 17.91 -35.14 38.20
CA THR A 129 18.82 -36.25 37.84
C THR A 129 18.35 -37.04 36.61
N ALA A 130 17.05 -37.00 36.30
CA ALA A 130 16.46 -37.55 35.09
C ALA A 130 15.30 -36.65 34.62
N VAL A 131 15.31 -36.23 33.36
CA VAL A 131 14.27 -35.39 32.76
C VAL A 131 13.51 -36.20 31.70
N PRO A 132 12.16 -36.21 31.72
CA PRO A 132 11.37 -36.89 30.69
C PRO A 132 11.67 -36.36 29.28
N THR A 133 11.88 -37.26 28.33
CA THR A 133 12.19 -36.94 26.92
C THR A 133 11.13 -36.04 26.28
N GLY A 134 9.86 -36.20 26.64
CA GLY A 134 8.76 -35.35 26.17
C GLY A 134 8.84 -33.88 26.60
N GLN A 135 9.61 -33.55 27.65
CA GLN A 135 9.78 -32.17 28.13
C GLN A 135 11.00 -31.50 27.51
N VAL A 136 12.10 -32.22 27.28
CA VAL A 136 13.37 -31.66 26.76
C VAL A 136 13.46 -31.61 25.24
N PHE A 137 12.92 -32.60 24.51
CA PHE A 137 13.01 -32.63 23.05
C PHE A 137 12.34 -31.44 22.34
N PRO A 138 11.19 -30.91 22.79
CA PRO A 138 10.62 -29.69 22.21
C PRO A 138 11.58 -28.49 22.31
N HIS A 139 12.30 -28.37 23.43
CA HIS A 139 13.27 -27.30 23.62
C HIS A 139 14.50 -27.45 22.74
N PHE A 140 15.06 -28.67 22.59
CA PHE A 140 16.15 -28.91 21.65
C PHE A 140 15.75 -28.67 20.19
N THR A 141 14.53 -29.08 19.81
CA THR A 141 13.96 -28.78 18.48
C THR A 141 13.78 -27.28 18.23
N ALA A 142 13.47 -26.51 19.29
CA ALA A 142 13.36 -25.06 19.23
C ALA A 142 14.74 -24.39 19.10
N LEU A 143 15.74 -24.81 19.90
CA LEU A 143 17.13 -24.32 19.79
C LEU A 143 17.68 -24.53 18.38
N ALA A 144 17.49 -25.71 17.79
CA ALA A 144 17.91 -25.96 16.42
C ALA A 144 17.17 -25.10 15.39
N LYS A 145 15.91 -24.71 15.65
CA LYS A 145 15.16 -23.78 14.78
C LYS A 145 15.77 -22.38 14.83
N PHE A 146 16.06 -21.86 16.02
CA PHE A 146 16.67 -20.53 16.16
C PHE A 146 18.08 -20.49 15.57
N TRP A 147 18.86 -21.54 15.78
CA TRP A 147 20.18 -21.68 15.17
C TRP A 147 20.13 -21.73 13.64
N SER A 148 19.22 -22.52 13.07
CA SER A 148 18.99 -22.51 11.61
C SER A 148 18.51 -21.16 11.10
N GLY A 149 17.73 -20.41 11.91
CA GLY A 149 17.38 -19.03 11.61
C GLY A 149 18.62 -18.14 11.47
N LEU A 150 19.55 -18.20 12.43
CA LEU A 150 20.80 -17.45 12.36
C LEU A 150 21.65 -17.83 11.13
N GLN A 151 21.69 -19.12 10.77
CA GLN A 151 22.36 -19.58 9.56
C GLN A 151 21.72 -18.99 8.29
N ASN A 152 20.39 -18.93 8.23
CA ASN A 152 19.68 -18.33 7.10
C ASN A 152 19.99 -16.83 6.99
N GLU A 153 20.00 -16.09 8.10
CA GLU A 153 20.38 -14.66 8.11
C GLU A 153 21.83 -14.46 7.65
N MET A 154 22.75 -15.35 8.03
CA MET A 154 24.15 -15.30 7.55
C MET A 154 24.25 -15.49 6.03
N VAL A 155 23.51 -16.46 5.48
CA VAL A 155 23.44 -16.66 4.03
C VAL A 155 22.83 -15.44 3.35
N LEU A 156 21.75 -14.88 3.90
CA LEU A 156 21.10 -13.68 3.36
C LEU A 156 22.05 -12.48 3.34
N LEU A 157 22.79 -12.24 4.42
CA LEU A 157 23.80 -11.18 4.49
C LEU A 157 24.90 -11.37 3.44
N SER A 158 25.33 -12.62 3.19
CA SER A 158 26.31 -12.91 2.14
C SER A 158 25.78 -12.59 0.73
N ILE A 159 24.48 -12.80 0.49
CA ILE A 159 23.81 -12.45 -0.75
C ILE A 159 23.76 -10.92 -0.90
N PHE A 160 23.38 -10.18 0.14
CA PHE A 160 23.38 -8.71 0.11
C PHE A 160 24.76 -8.16 -0.21
N ARG A 161 25.81 -8.66 0.45
CA ARG A 161 27.19 -8.26 0.15
C ARG A 161 27.58 -8.56 -1.30
N ASN A 162 27.20 -9.71 -1.83
CA ASN A 162 27.47 -10.07 -3.23
C ASN A 162 26.74 -9.12 -4.20
N ILE A 163 25.47 -8.79 -3.92
CA ILE A 163 24.71 -7.82 -4.72
C ILE A 163 25.42 -6.45 -4.70
N THR A 164 25.84 -5.95 -3.54
CA THR A 164 26.59 -4.68 -3.43
C THR A 164 27.86 -4.70 -4.28
N VAL A 165 28.66 -5.77 -4.21
CA VAL A 165 29.87 -5.92 -5.05
C VAL A 165 29.52 -5.92 -6.55
N ASN A 166 28.43 -6.57 -6.95
CA ASN A 166 27.97 -6.60 -8.34
C ASN A 166 27.34 -5.29 -8.82
N LEU A 167 26.97 -4.38 -7.90
CA LEU A 167 26.44 -3.06 -8.25
C LEU A 167 27.57 -2.07 -8.61
N ARG A 168 28.77 -2.22 -8.03
CA ARG A 168 29.93 -1.33 -8.28
C ARG A 168 30.31 -1.17 -9.76
N PRO A 169 30.38 -2.23 -10.59
CA PRO A 169 30.75 -2.11 -11.99
C PRO A 169 29.82 -1.20 -12.81
N PHE A 170 28.55 -1.03 -12.42
CA PHE A 170 27.62 -0.15 -13.12
C PHE A 170 27.98 1.33 -12.97
N LEU A 171 28.73 1.70 -11.92
CA LEU A 171 29.32 3.03 -11.78
C LEU A 171 30.66 3.17 -12.50
N ALA A 172 31.37 2.06 -12.77
CA ALA A 172 32.67 2.10 -13.46
C ALA A 172 32.58 2.64 -14.90
N ALA A 173 31.41 2.59 -15.54
CA ALA A 173 31.19 3.25 -16.82
C ALA A 173 31.36 4.79 -16.75
N GLN A 174 31.24 5.38 -15.56
CA GLN A 174 31.37 6.84 -15.37
C GLN A 174 32.82 7.31 -15.38
N SER A 175 33.76 6.49 -14.90
CA SER A 175 35.18 6.80 -15.00
C SER A 175 35.67 6.75 -16.45
N GLN A 176 34.95 6.04 -17.33
CA GLN A 176 35.19 6.08 -18.78
C GLN A 176 34.60 7.33 -19.45
N LEU A 177 33.47 7.86 -18.93
CA LEU A 177 32.87 9.10 -19.42
C LEU A 177 33.68 10.34 -19.05
N PHE A 178 34.29 10.34 -17.85
CA PHE A 178 35.16 11.42 -17.37
C PHE A 178 36.50 10.86 -16.88
N PRO A 179 37.45 10.60 -17.79
CA PRO A 179 38.81 10.25 -17.40
C PRO A 179 39.47 11.46 -16.70
N ASN A 180 40.15 11.22 -15.58
CA ASN A 180 41.06 12.18 -14.92
C ASN A 180 40.42 13.40 -14.22
N GLY A 181 39.25 13.26 -13.59
CA GLY A 181 38.72 14.35 -12.74
C GLY A 181 38.13 15.55 -13.51
N GLN A 182 37.95 15.44 -14.82
CA GLN A 182 37.33 16.48 -15.67
C GLN A 182 35.93 16.89 -15.21
N LEU A 183 35.23 16.01 -14.48
CA LEU A 183 33.94 16.34 -13.88
C LEU A 183 34.08 17.49 -12.87
N GLU A 184 35.10 17.43 -12.01
CA GLU A 184 35.38 18.43 -10.96
C GLU A 184 35.83 19.76 -11.58
N ASP A 185 36.64 19.70 -12.64
CA ASP A 185 37.07 20.89 -13.39
C ASP A 185 35.88 21.64 -14.04
N MET A 186 34.85 20.91 -14.49
CA MET A 186 33.63 21.49 -15.07
C MET A 186 32.65 22.04 -14.03
N LEU A 187 32.67 21.49 -12.81
CA LEU A 187 31.76 21.86 -11.72
C LEU A 187 32.14 23.16 -11.03
N GLY A 188 33.43 23.54 -11.04
CA GLY A 188 33.90 24.67 -10.23
C GLY A 188 33.74 24.39 -8.73
N SER A 189 33.60 25.45 -7.92
CA SER A 189 33.67 25.35 -6.44
C SER A 189 32.36 25.03 -5.72
N GLU A 190 31.21 24.95 -6.40
CA GLU A 190 29.91 24.81 -5.72
C GLU A 190 29.12 23.60 -6.23
N THR A 191 29.24 22.46 -5.53
CA THR A 191 28.30 21.35 -5.69
C THR A 191 27.20 21.50 -4.65
N LYS A 192 25.97 21.77 -5.09
CA LYS A 192 24.82 21.88 -4.18
C LYS A 192 24.30 20.50 -3.80
N SER A 193 24.21 20.22 -2.50
CA SER A 193 23.53 19.01 -2.02
C SER A 193 22.02 19.09 -2.28
N ASP A 194 21.35 17.95 -2.31
CA ASP A 194 19.89 17.92 -2.42
C ASP A 194 19.23 18.60 -1.21
N GLU A 195 19.82 18.47 -0.01
CA GLU A 195 19.37 19.14 1.20
C GLU A 195 19.50 20.67 1.11
N GLU A 196 20.56 21.18 0.47
CA GLU A 196 20.73 22.61 0.21
C GLU A 196 19.70 23.13 -0.80
N ARG A 197 19.45 22.38 -1.90
CA ARG A 197 18.38 22.69 -2.87
C ARG A 197 17.00 22.75 -2.20
N LEU A 198 16.76 21.86 -1.24
CA LEU A 198 15.53 21.85 -0.44
C LEU A 198 15.46 23.06 0.51
N LYS A 199 16.56 23.50 1.11
CA LYS A 199 16.56 24.68 1.99
C LYS A 199 16.33 25.98 1.22
N GLU A 200 16.99 26.17 0.08
CA GLU A 200 16.84 27.36 -0.77
C GLU A 200 15.37 27.58 -1.20
N SER A 201 14.65 26.49 -1.46
CA SER A 201 13.26 26.54 -1.90
C SER A 201 12.24 26.68 -0.76
N SER A 202 12.67 26.56 0.51
CA SER A 202 11.78 26.52 1.68
C SER A 202 11.17 27.88 2.07
N GLU A 203 11.81 28.98 1.66
CA GLU A 203 11.34 30.34 1.95
C GLU A 203 10.12 30.73 1.10
N ASN A 204 9.96 30.08 -0.06
CA ASN A 204 8.92 30.40 -1.05
C ASN A 204 7.71 29.48 -0.95
N ARG A 205 6.92 29.64 0.12
CA ARG A 205 5.69 28.85 0.33
C ARG A 205 4.54 29.29 -0.57
N ILE A 206 3.69 28.33 -0.92
CA ILE A 206 2.46 28.59 -1.66
C ILE A 206 1.40 29.11 -0.70
N ASP A 207 0.75 30.21 -1.06
CA ASP A 207 -0.45 30.67 -0.36
C ASP A 207 -1.66 29.87 -0.90
N PRO A 208 -2.35 29.07 -0.07
CA PRO A 208 -3.55 28.35 -0.49
C PRO A 208 -4.65 29.25 -1.09
N SER A 209 -4.57 30.56 -0.84
CA SER A 209 -5.49 31.57 -1.35
C SER A 209 -5.28 31.90 -2.84
N GLU A 210 -4.08 31.65 -3.39
CA GLU A 210 -3.73 31.97 -4.78
C GLU A 210 -4.35 30.99 -5.80
N ILE A 211 -4.61 29.73 -5.40
CA ILE A 211 -5.20 28.70 -6.27
C ILE A 211 -6.32 27.95 -5.54
N LYS A 212 -7.54 28.49 -5.60
CA LYS A 212 -8.75 27.87 -5.00
C LYS A 212 -9.23 26.60 -5.72
N THR A 213 -8.68 26.28 -6.89
CA THR A 213 -9.12 25.16 -7.73
C THR A 213 -8.53 23.82 -7.33
N GLN A 214 -7.51 23.79 -6.47
CA GLN A 214 -6.77 22.59 -6.10
C GLN A 214 -6.63 22.48 -4.58
N GLU A 215 -6.58 21.26 -4.05
CA GLU A 215 -6.35 21.01 -2.63
C GLU A 215 -4.84 21.01 -2.33
N TRP A 216 -4.40 21.92 -1.46
CA TRP A 216 -3.01 22.02 -1.01
C TRP A 216 -2.87 21.53 0.43
N LEU A 217 -1.85 20.70 0.67
CA LEU A 217 -1.49 20.21 2.00
C LEU A 217 -0.19 20.89 2.44
N LEU A 218 -0.27 21.63 3.54
CA LEU A 218 0.87 22.23 4.20
C LEU A 218 1.32 21.37 5.39
N PRO A 219 2.62 21.40 5.76
CA PRO A 219 3.13 20.67 6.92
C PRO A 219 2.37 21.00 8.22
N GLU A 220 1.95 22.26 8.37
CA GLU A 220 1.32 22.77 9.59
C GLU A 220 -0.16 22.37 9.73
N THR A 221 -0.84 22.12 8.61
CA THR A 221 -2.29 21.87 8.59
C THR A 221 -2.62 20.38 8.58
N THR A 222 -1.66 19.52 8.27
CA THR A 222 -1.93 18.10 7.96
C THR A 222 -1.37 17.17 9.04
N THR A 223 -2.23 16.41 9.72
CA THR A 223 -1.79 15.34 10.63
C THR A 223 -1.22 14.16 9.83
N ASN A 224 -0.04 13.65 10.18
CA ASN A 224 0.73 12.61 9.45
C ASN A 224 1.36 13.07 8.12
N PHE A 225 1.81 14.32 8.02
CA PHE A 225 2.51 14.84 6.84
C PHE A 225 3.72 13.97 6.43
N ASP A 226 4.49 13.45 7.39
CA ASP A 226 5.68 12.62 7.13
C ASP A 226 5.37 11.23 6.55
N LYS A 227 4.12 10.78 6.61
CA LYS A 227 3.67 9.48 6.09
C LYS A 227 3.03 9.59 4.70
N LEU A 228 2.98 10.77 4.11
CA LEU A 228 2.40 10.98 2.79
C LEU A 228 3.22 10.25 1.73
N LEU A 229 2.55 9.42 0.93
CA LEU A 229 3.17 8.75 -0.21
C LEU A 229 3.27 9.73 -1.37
N LEU A 230 4.43 10.37 -1.47
CA LEU A 230 4.73 11.32 -2.53
C LEU A 230 4.87 10.58 -3.87
N GLN A 231 4.16 11.08 -4.88
CA GLN A 231 4.27 10.61 -6.25
C GLN A 231 5.66 10.95 -6.80
N TYR A 232 6.10 10.17 -7.78
CA TYR A 232 7.42 10.30 -8.40
C TYR A 232 8.58 10.13 -7.42
N ASN A 233 8.36 9.40 -6.31
CA ASN A 233 9.34 9.19 -5.25
C ASN A 233 9.89 10.51 -4.66
N GLY A 234 9.08 11.57 -4.64
CA GLY A 234 9.45 12.89 -4.11
C GLY A 234 10.17 13.81 -5.09
N ILE A 235 10.20 13.49 -6.39
CA ILE A 235 10.81 14.31 -7.44
C ILE A 235 9.80 15.31 -8.00
N CYS A 236 10.28 16.50 -8.37
CA CYS A 236 9.47 17.55 -9.00
C CYS A 236 8.99 17.12 -10.40
N GLY A 237 7.69 16.84 -10.53
CA GLY A 237 7.09 16.44 -11.81
C GLY A 237 7.12 17.55 -12.88
N TYR A 238 7.06 18.82 -12.48
CA TYR A 238 7.16 19.95 -13.41
C TYR A 238 8.55 20.06 -14.03
N THR A 239 9.60 19.98 -13.20
CA THR A 239 10.99 20.06 -13.69
C THR A 239 11.30 18.94 -14.65
N LEU A 240 10.79 17.74 -14.38
CA LEU A 240 10.95 16.58 -15.25
C LEU A 240 10.41 16.86 -16.67
N VAL A 241 9.28 17.58 -16.80
CA VAL A 241 8.68 17.91 -18.10
C VAL A 241 9.37 19.10 -18.76
N LYS A 242 9.55 20.22 -18.04
CA LYS A 242 10.07 21.46 -18.63
C LYS A 242 11.55 21.39 -18.97
N LYS A 243 12.32 20.65 -18.17
CA LYS A 243 13.76 20.43 -18.35
C LYS A 243 14.07 19.04 -18.91
N ASP A 244 13.16 18.50 -19.73
CA ASP A 244 13.36 17.30 -20.56
C ASP A 244 14.12 16.16 -19.85
N GLY A 245 13.59 15.70 -18.71
CA GLY A 245 14.15 14.59 -17.94
C GLY A 245 14.98 14.96 -16.71
N LEU A 246 15.24 16.23 -16.41
CA LEU A 246 16.01 16.59 -15.22
C LEU A 246 15.31 16.18 -13.91
N LEU A 247 16.01 15.40 -13.08
CA LEU A 247 15.54 14.95 -11.77
C LEU A 247 15.96 15.95 -10.70
N LEU A 248 15.03 16.78 -10.22
CA LEU A 248 15.23 17.62 -9.04
C LEU A 248 14.37 17.15 -7.87
N PRO A 249 14.94 17.08 -6.64
CA PRO A 249 14.16 16.78 -5.46
C PRO A 249 13.09 17.86 -5.25
N GLY A 250 11.86 17.43 -4.96
CA GLY A 250 10.79 18.31 -4.57
C GLY A 250 10.83 18.59 -3.07
N ASN A 251 10.55 19.82 -2.68
CA ASN A 251 10.47 20.22 -1.28
C ASN A 251 9.02 20.19 -0.76
N PRO A 252 8.68 19.27 0.18
CA PRO A 252 7.35 19.22 0.77
C PRO A 252 6.97 20.50 1.52
N ASN A 253 7.94 21.28 2.01
CA ASN A 253 7.70 22.50 2.78
C ASN A 253 7.08 23.64 1.95
N ILE A 254 7.23 23.61 0.61
CA ILE A 254 6.59 24.57 -0.28
C ILE A 254 5.06 24.41 -0.26
N GLY A 255 4.61 23.16 -0.11
CA GLY A 255 3.22 22.74 -0.22
C GLY A 255 3.08 21.52 -1.12
N VAL A 256 2.33 20.52 -0.66
CA VAL A 256 2.05 19.29 -1.40
C VAL A 256 0.71 19.45 -2.12
N LEU A 257 0.70 19.29 -3.43
CA LEU A 257 -0.52 19.34 -4.24
C LEU A 257 -1.23 18.00 -4.19
N LYS A 258 -2.51 17.99 -3.79
CA LYS A 258 -3.37 16.82 -3.88
C LYS A 258 -4.21 16.90 -5.16
N HIS A 259 -3.97 15.96 -6.07
CA HIS A 259 -4.75 15.84 -7.31
C HIS A 259 -5.09 14.37 -7.56
N ARG A 260 -6.38 14.05 -7.76
CA ARG A 260 -6.89 12.68 -7.96
C ARG A 260 -6.38 11.68 -6.91
N GLU A 261 -6.41 12.05 -5.63
CA GLU A 261 -5.91 11.26 -4.49
C GLU A 261 -4.42 10.91 -4.55
N LYS A 262 -3.63 11.65 -5.34
CA LYS A 262 -2.16 11.55 -5.40
C LYS A 262 -1.52 12.85 -4.92
N TYR A 263 -0.34 12.71 -4.32
CA TYR A 263 0.41 13.81 -3.69
C TYR A 263 1.63 14.18 -4.53
N TYR A 264 1.72 15.43 -4.97
CA TYR A 264 2.80 15.92 -5.82
C TYR A 264 3.61 16.99 -5.08
N VAL A 265 4.92 16.98 -5.31
CA VAL A 265 5.88 17.92 -4.69
C VAL A 265 6.66 18.63 -5.78
N PHE A 266 7.14 19.84 -5.47
CA PHE A 266 7.78 20.73 -6.45
C PHE A 266 9.10 21.29 -5.92
N SER A 267 9.98 21.69 -6.84
CA SER A 267 11.27 22.31 -6.51
C SER A 267 11.18 23.81 -6.26
N SER A 268 10.12 24.49 -6.71
CA SER A 268 9.91 25.93 -6.52
C SER A 268 8.42 26.29 -6.49
N LYS A 269 8.09 27.47 -5.94
CA LYS A 269 6.71 28.01 -5.96
C LYS A 269 6.18 28.14 -7.38
N GLU A 270 6.99 28.64 -8.31
CA GLU A 270 6.61 28.79 -9.72
C GLU A 270 6.28 27.45 -10.39
N ALA A 271 7.08 26.42 -10.12
CA ALA A 271 6.84 25.07 -10.62
C ALA A 271 5.51 24.51 -10.10
N ALA A 272 5.17 24.81 -8.86
CA ALA A 272 3.93 24.38 -8.24
C ALA A 272 2.70 25.10 -8.83
N LEU A 273 2.77 26.43 -9.00
CA LEU A 273 1.67 27.23 -9.57
C LEU A 273 1.37 26.84 -11.04
N THR A 274 2.43 26.65 -11.83
CA THR A 274 2.31 26.27 -13.25
C THR A 274 1.75 24.86 -13.39
N PHE A 275 2.23 23.90 -12.59
CA PHE A 275 1.69 22.54 -12.56
C PHE A 275 0.22 22.53 -12.10
N ALA A 276 -0.13 23.29 -11.06
CA ALA A 276 -1.48 23.35 -10.52
C ALA A 276 -2.50 23.98 -11.48
N SER A 277 -2.05 24.82 -12.41
CA SER A 277 -2.90 25.37 -13.46
C SER A 277 -3.40 24.28 -14.43
N LYS A 278 -2.57 23.26 -14.70
CA LYS A 278 -2.85 22.19 -15.67
C LYS A 278 -2.24 20.83 -15.29
N PRO A 279 -2.65 20.21 -14.18
CA PRO A 279 -1.98 19.02 -13.65
C PRO A 279 -2.09 17.80 -14.58
N ASP A 280 -3.23 17.63 -15.25
CA ASP A 280 -3.48 16.47 -16.12
C ASP A 280 -2.55 16.45 -17.36
N GLU A 281 -2.26 17.61 -17.94
CA GLU A 281 -1.33 17.74 -19.07
C GLU A 281 0.10 17.33 -18.64
N TYR A 282 0.58 17.86 -17.51
CA TYR A 282 1.91 17.53 -17.00
C TYR A 282 2.02 16.05 -16.60
N ILE A 283 0.98 15.46 -15.99
CA ILE A 283 0.98 14.03 -15.65
C ILE A 283 1.08 13.17 -16.91
N ALA A 284 0.36 13.52 -17.97
CA ALA A 284 0.45 12.81 -19.25
C ALA A 284 1.85 12.95 -19.87
N HIS A 285 2.44 14.15 -19.87
CA HIS A 285 3.79 14.37 -20.37
C HIS A 285 4.86 13.60 -19.58
N VAL A 286 4.75 13.53 -18.25
CA VAL A 286 5.65 12.69 -17.43
C VAL A 286 5.56 11.22 -17.87
N ALA A 287 4.36 10.72 -18.18
CA ALA A 287 4.18 9.35 -18.66
C ALA A 287 4.84 9.13 -20.03
N GLU A 288 4.78 10.12 -20.94
CA GLU A 288 5.46 10.03 -22.25
C GLU A 288 7.00 10.04 -22.11
N ILE A 289 7.56 10.88 -21.25
CA ILE A 289 9.01 10.90 -20.97
C ILE A 289 9.47 9.55 -20.38
N ALA A 290 8.65 8.97 -19.49
CA ALA A 290 8.93 7.66 -18.92
C ALA A 290 8.84 6.52 -19.95
N LYS A 291 7.99 6.64 -21.00
CA LYS A 291 7.96 5.67 -22.11
C LYS A 291 9.21 5.74 -22.98
N GLN A 292 9.77 6.93 -23.18
CA GLN A 292 11.00 7.12 -23.94
C GLN A 292 12.23 6.60 -23.18
N SER A 293 12.20 6.66 -21.85
CA SER A 293 13.29 6.22 -20.98
C SER A 293 12.78 5.27 -19.89
N PRO A 294 12.80 3.94 -20.13
CA PRO A 294 12.23 2.96 -19.19
C PRO A 294 12.91 2.97 -17.81
N VAL A 295 14.16 3.45 -17.75
CA VAL A 295 14.95 3.70 -16.53
C VAL A 295 14.17 4.57 -15.52
N LEU A 296 13.43 5.58 -16.00
CA LEU A 296 12.64 6.46 -15.16
C LEU A 296 11.46 5.72 -14.52
N ILE A 297 10.82 4.76 -15.21
CA ILE A 297 9.65 4.05 -14.68
C ILE A 297 9.95 3.44 -13.30
N GLN A 298 11.14 2.83 -13.16
CA GLN A 298 11.57 2.24 -11.90
C GLN A 298 11.94 3.30 -10.86
N LEU A 299 12.66 4.34 -11.27
CA LEU A 299 13.20 5.37 -10.39
C LEU A 299 12.13 6.28 -9.78
N ILE A 300 11.16 6.74 -10.58
CA ILE A 300 10.01 7.53 -10.11
C ILE A 300 8.82 6.66 -9.67
N LYS A 301 9.01 5.33 -9.60
CA LYS A 301 8.00 4.35 -9.16
C LYS A 301 6.65 4.52 -9.87
N LEU A 302 6.69 4.70 -11.20
CA LEU A 302 5.49 4.82 -12.04
C LEU A 302 4.73 3.51 -12.24
N HIS A 303 5.17 2.40 -11.62
CA HIS A 303 4.52 1.08 -11.69
C HIS A 303 3.02 1.09 -11.36
N GLN A 304 2.57 1.98 -10.48
CA GLN A 304 1.13 2.13 -10.19
C GLN A 304 0.32 2.66 -11.38
N GLN A 305 0.95 3.41 -12.30
CA GLN A 305 0.32 3.91 -13.53
C GLN A 305 0.47 2.91 -14.69
N PHE A 306 1.50 2.06 -14.66
CA PHE A 306 1.77 0.99 -15.64
C PHE A 306 1.53 -0.42 -15.05
N ALA A 307 0.48 -0.58 -14.24
CA ALA A 307 0.19 -1.85 -13.57
C ALA A 307 0.06 -3.04 -14.55
N CYS A 308 -0.29 -2.78 -15.81
CA CYS A 308 -0.39 -3.79 -16.87
C CYS A 308 0.96 -4.36 -17.34
N VAL A 309 2.09 -3.71 -17.09
CA VAL A 309 3.40 -4.06 -17.69
C VAL A 309 4.37 -4.69 -16.69
N THR A 310 4.06 -4.65 -15.38
CA THR A 310 5.03 -5.04 -14.34
C THR A 310 4.57 -6.29 -13.58
N PRO A 311 5.30 -7.42 -13.65
CA PRO A 311 4.91 -8.70 -13.03
C PRO A 311 4.99 -8.70 -11.50
N TYR A 312 5.47 -7.62 -10.88
CA TYR A 312 5.72 -7.52 -9.44
C TYR A 312 4.56 -6.92 -8.62
N SER A 313 3.46 -6.53 -9.27
CA SER A 313 2.31 -5.88 -8.62
C SER A 313 1.51 -6.81 -7.70
N GLU A 314 1.67 -8.13 -7.82
CA GLU A 314 0.96 -9.11 -6.98
C GLU A 314 1.55 -9.25 -5.56
N MET A 315 2.83 -8.88 -5.35
CA MET A 315 3.55 -9.18 -4.09
C MET A 315 3.39 -8.10 -2.99
N GLN A 316 2.94 -6.89 -3.33
CA GLN A 316 2.76 -5.78 -2.36
C GLN A 316 1.34 -5.66 -1.78
N SER A 317 0.47 -6.64 -2.03
CA SER A 317 -0.94 -6.60 -1.62
C SER A 317 -1.18 -6.72 -0.10
N GLY A 318 -0.14 -6.97 0.71
CA GLY A 318 -0.27 -7.24 2.15
C GLY A 318 -0.05 -6.07 3.12
N GLU A 319 0.78 -5.06 2.81
CA GLU A 319 1.31 -4.14 3.85
C GLU A 319 1.14 -2.64 3.58
N ARG A 320 0.50 -2.24 2.48
CA ARG A 320 0.10 -0.83 2.25
C ARG A 320 -1.40 -0.72 2.11
N LEU A 321 -2.11 -1.12 3.15
CA LEU A 321 -3.47 -0.63 3.36
C LEU A 321 -3.36 0.90 3.47
N LEU A 322 -3.89 1.57 2.45
CA LEU A 322 -4.02 3.01 2.32
C LEU A 322 -4.40 3.63 3.67
N VAL A 323 -3.43 4.17 4.40
CA VAL A 323 -3.71 5.09 5.51
C VAL A 323 -4.17 6.37 4.83
N LYS A 324 -5.47 6.41 4.50
CA LYS A 324 -6.12 7.61 4.00
C LYS A 324 -5.83 8.72 5.01
N PRO A 325 -5.30 9.88 4.60
CA PRO A 325 -5.26 11.01 5.51
C PRO A 325 -6.70 11.31 5.93
N ILE A 326 -6.92 11.33 7.24
CA ILE A 326 -8.23 11.61 7.81
C ILE A 326 -8.43 13.12 7.73
N THR A 327 -8.89 13.61 6.59
CA THR A 327 -9.48 14.95 6.48
C THR A 327 -10.90 14.89 7.05
N LYS A 328 -11.16 15.65 8.11
CA LYS A 328 -12.51 15.82 8.66
C LYS A 328 -13.30 16.73 7.72
N CYS A 329 -14.30 16.18 7.06
CA CYS A 329 -15.28 16.93 6.28
C CYS A 329 -16.69 16.40 6.58
N ASP A 330 -17.66 17.30 6.71
CA ASP A 330 -19.06 16.94 6.88
C ASP A 330 -19.63 16.49 5.52
N GLY A 331 -19.90 15.19 5.39
CA GLY A 331 -20.52 14.59 4.21
C GLY A 331 -21.88 14.02 4.56
N SER A 332 -22.92 14.42 3.82
CA SER A 332 -24.22 13.72 3.84
C SER A 332 -24.28 12.76 2.65
N THR A 333 -24.75 11.54 2.88
CA THR A 333 -24.95 10.54 1.83
C THR A 333 -26.39 10.08 1.86
N GLN A 334 -27.12 10.34 0.78
CA GLN A 334 -28.46 9.80 0.59
C GLN A 334 -28.32 8.39 0.03
N THR A 335 -28.89 7.40 0.72
CA THR A 335 -28.92 6.02 0.23
C THR A 335 -30.05 5.89 -0.79
N ASP A 336 -29.73 5.41 -1.98
CA ASP A 336 -30.74 5.12 -3.00
C ASP A 336 -31.65 3.97 -2.51
N THR A 337 -32.96 4.21 -2.51
CA THR A 337 -33.97 3.23 -2.05
C THR A 337 -34.26 2.14 -3.08
N HIS A 338 -33.85 2.32 -4.34
CA HIS A 338 -34.13 1.40 -5.44
C HIS A 338 -32.92 1.21 -6.34
N LEU A 339 -32.08 0.24 -5.99
CA LEU A 339 -31.00 -0.23 -6.85
C LEU A 339 -31.62 -0.93 -8.07
N LEU A 340 -31.57 -0.28 -9.24
CA LEU A 340 -31.88 -0.93 -10.51
C LEU A 340 -30.63 -1.68 -10.98
N GLU A 341 -30.67 -3.00 -10.92
CA GLU A 341 -29.58 -3.84 -11.44
C GLU A 341 -29.48 -3.67 -12.97
N THR A 342 -28.42 -3.00 -13.43
CA THR A 342 -28.23 -2.63 -14.84
C THR A 342 -27.80 -3.81 -15.73
N ASN A 343 -27.48 -4.98 -15.17
CA ASN A 343 -26.86 -6.06 -15.93
C ASN A 343 -27.32 -7.47 -15.50
N ILE A 344 -28.62 -7.75 -15.64
CA ILE A 344 -29.16 -9.11 -15.45
C ILE A 344 -28.97 -9.93 -16.73
N VAL A 345 -27.93 -10.74 -16.76
CA VAL A 345 -27.71 -11.70 -17.85
C VAL A 345 -28.64 -12.90 -17.65
N LYS A 346 -29.82 -12.87 -18.27
CA LYS A 346 -30.83 -13.96 -18.18
C LYS A 346 -30.36 -15.31 -18.74
N SER A 347 -29.28 -15.33 -19.51
CA SER A 347 -28.65 -16.54 -20.05
C SER A 347 -27.58 -17.13 -19.14
N TYR A 348 -27.25 -16.47 -18.03
CA TYR A 348 -26.24 -16.94 -17.09
C TYR A 348 -26.74 -18.16 -16.32
N GLU A 349 -25.95 -19.22 -16.33
CA GLU A 349 -26.13 -20.40 -15.49
C GLU A 349 -24.85 -20.68 -14.73
N TRP A 350 -24.95 -20.80 -13.42
CA TRP A 350 -23.82 -21.11 -12.55
C TRP A 350 -23.45 -22.60 -12.56
N ASN A 351 -24.36 -23.47 -13.00
CA ASN A 351 -24.20 -24.92 -12.97
C ASN A 351 -23.49 -25.44 -14.23
N GLU A 352 -22.26 -25.92 -14.07
CA GLU A 352 -21.43 -26.44 -15.16
C GLU A 352 -22.07 -27.64 -15.89
N TRP A 353 -22.83 -28.49 -15.18
CA TRP A 353 -23.52 -29.63 -15.79
C TRP A 353 -24.70 -29.20 -16.67
N GLU A 354 -25.32 -28.06 -16.36
CA GLU A 354 -26.39 -27.50 -17.18
C GLU A 354 -25.84 -26.88 -18.46
N LEU A 355 -24.71 -26.18 -18.37
CA LEU A 355 -23.95 -25.69 -19.53
C LEU A 355 -23.54 -26.83 -20.47
N ARG A 356 -23.01 -27.94 -19.92
CA ARG A 356 -22.66 -29.14 -20.71
C ARG A 356 -23.88 -29.76 -21.40
N ARG A 357 -25.02 -29.88 -20.70
CA ARG A 357 -26.27 -30.38 -21.31
C ARG A 357 -26.78 -29.47 -22.43
N LYS A 358 -26.71 -28.15 -22.26
CA LYS A 358 -27.08 -27.18 -23.30
C LYS A 358 -26.16 -27.28 -24.52
N ALA A 359 -24.85 -27.40 -24.31
CA ALA A 359 -23.89 -27.57 -25.39
C ALA A 359 -24.15 -28.85 -26.19
N ILE A 360 -24.40 -29.98 -25.50
CA ILE A 360 -24.77 -31.25 -26.15
C ILE A 360 -26.09 -31.12 -26.92
N LYS A 361 -27.09 -30.43 -26.36
CA LYS A 361 -28.37 -30.17 -27.04
C LYS A 361 -28.17 -29.36 -28.33
N LEU A 362 -27.33 -28.32 -28.31
CA LEU A 362 -26.99 -27.53 -29.49
C LEU A 362 -26.21 -28.34 -30.53
N ALA A 363 -25.26 -29.18 -30.11
CA ALA A 363 -24.53 -30.08 -31.00
C ALA A 363 -25.48 -31.08 -31.68
N ASN A 364 -26.42 -31.65 -30.93
CA ASN A 364 -27.45 -32.55 -31.46
C ASN A 364 -28.44 -31.84 -32.39
N LEU A 365 -28.66 -30.54 -32.23
CA LEU A 365 -29.49 -29.77 -33.16
C LEU A 365 -28.78 -29.58 -34.51
N ARG A 366 -27.44 -29.51 -34.55
CA ARG A 366 -26.68 -29.41 -35.82
C ARG A 366 -26.80 -30.66 -36.69
N SER A 367 -26.97 -31.84 -36.10
CA SER A 367 -27.11 -33.10 -36.83
C SER A 367 -28.57 -33.45 -37.17
N LYS A 368 -29.53 -32.66 -36.70
CA LYS A 368 -30.96 -32.88 -36.99
C LYS A 368 -31.36 -32.13 -38.25
N VAL A 369 -31.94 -32.84 -39.21
CA VAL A 369 -32.58 -32.26 -40.39
C VAL A 369 -34.00 -31.83 -40.02
N THR A 370 -34.34 -30.57 -40.24
CA THR A 370 -35.69 -30.05 -39.99
C THR A 370 -36.66 -30.59 -41.05
N HIS A 371 -37.72 -31.28 -40.62
CA HIS A 371 -38.76 -31.78 -41.51
C HIS A 371 -39.78 -30.70 -41.93
N SER A 372 -39.79 -29.57 -41.21
CA SER A 372 -40.58 -28.36 -41.51
C SER A 372 -39.94 -27.14 -40.86
N MET A 373 -39.87 -26.01 -41.57
CA MET A 373 -39.48 -24.71 -41.00
C MET A 373 -40.72 -23.86 -40.73
N GLN A 374 -41.04 -23.62 -39.46
CA GLN A 374 -41.81 -22.44 -39.07
C GLN A 374 -40.81 -21.29 -38.85
N THR A 375 -40.83 -20.31 -39.74
CA THR A 375 -40.10 -19.04 -39.57
C THR A 375 -40.97 -18.02 -38.85
N ASN A 376 -40.39 -16.94 -38.31
CA ASN A 376 -41.16 -15.84 -37.70
C ASN A 376 -42.24 -15.26 -38.65
N LEU A 377 -42.01 -15.33 -39.97
CA LEU A 377 -42.97 -14.96 -41.01
C LEU A 377 -44.19 -15.89 -41.10
N SER A 378 -44.05 -17.16 -40.70
CA SER A 378 -45.14 -18.13 -40.68
C SER A 378 -46.06 -18.01 -39.46
N HIS A 379 -45.64 -17.25 -38.45
CA HIS A 379 -46.44 -16.96 -37.24
C HIS A 379 -47.66 -16.07 -37.56
N MET A 380 -47.65 -15.34 -38.68
CA MET A 380 -48.70 -14.41 -39.10
C MET A 380 -49.79 -15.04 -39.98
N ARG A 381 -49.76 -16.36 -40.23
CA ARG A 381 -50.76 -17.05 -41.06
C ARG A 381 -51.98 -17.59 -40.31
N ARG A 382 -52.11 -17.30 -39.01
CA ARG A 382 -53.36 -17.53 -38.29
C ARG A 382 -54.22 -16.27 -38.40
N ASP A 383 -55.38 -16.40 -39.03
CA ASP A 383 -56.49 -15.46 -38.81
C ASP A 383 -56.88 -15.53 -37.33
N ASN A 384 -56.27 -14.67 -36.52
CA ASN A 384 -56.76 -14.39 -35.18
C ASN A 384 -57.99 -13.48 -35.32
N VAL A 385 -59.17 -14.08 -35.35
CA VAL A 385 -60.40 -13.34 -35.10
C VAL A 385 -60.34 -12.86 -33.65
N THR A 386 -59.97 -11.60 -33.47
CA THR A 386 -59.83 -11.01 -32.14
C THR A 386 -61.23 -10.63 -31.65
N GLN A 387 -61.79 -11.38 -30.72
CA GLN A 387 -62.95 -10.93 -29.96
C GLN A 387 -62.49 -9.81 -29.02
N THR A 388 -62.95 -8.59 -29.30
CA THR A 388 -62.77 -7.43 -28.43
C THR A 388 -63.70 -7.56 -27.23
N TYR A 389 -63.12 -7.81 -26.05
CA TYR A 389 -63.79 -7.56 -24.77
C TYR A 389 -63.36 -6.18 -24.28
N LEU A 390 -64.31 -5.24 -24.22
CA LEU A 390 -64.06 -3.96 -23.57
C LEU A 390 -63.79 -4.22 -22.07
N PRO A 391 -62.80 -3.54 -21.47
CA PRO A 391 -62.55 -3.65 -20.03
C PRO A 391 -63.83 -3.31 -19.26
N LYS A 392 -64.28 -4.23 -18.40
CA LYS A 392 -65.33 -3.94 -17.42
C LYS A 392 -64.66 -3.43 -16.16
N ASP A 393 -65.17 -2.32 -15.62
CA ASP A 393 -64.76 -1.85 -14.31
C ASP A 393 -65.20 -2.87 -13.25
N VAL A 394 -64.21 -3.39 -12.52
CA VAL A 394 -64.40 -4.30 -11.40
C VAL A 394 -63.83 -3.60 -10.18
N GLU A 395 -64.71 -3.18 -9.28
CA GLU A 395 -64.31 -2.64 -7.99
C GLU A 395 -64.02 -3.79 -7.02
N CYS A 396 -62.82 -3.77 -6.41
CA CYS A 396 -62.46 -4.67 -5.33
C CYS A 396 -62.36 -3.86 -4.04
N GLN A 397 -63.14 -4.24 -3.03
CA GLN A 397 -63.10 -3.64 -1.70
C GLN A 397 -62.25 -4.51 -0.76
N SER A 398 -61.28 -3.93 -0.07
CA SER A 398 -60.53 -4.61 0.98
C SER A 398 -61.25 -4.46 2.32
N LYS A 399 -61.18 -5.51 3.15
CA LYS A 399 -61.84 -5.55 4.46
C LYS A 399 -61.19 -4.54 5.42
N ARG A 400 -61.98 -3.61 5.96
CA ARG A 400 -61.59 -2.80 7.13
C ARG A 400 -62.26 -3.37 8.37
N ASP A 401 -61.46 -3.79 9.35
CA ASP A 401 -61.99 -4.14 10.67
C ASP A 401 -62.11 -2.86 11.52
N GLY A 402 -63.32 -2.59 12.00
CA GLY A 402 -63.61 -1.53 12.95
C GLY A 402 -63.81 -2.11 14.35
N LYS A 403 -63.27 -1.45 15.38
CA LYS A 403 -63.53 -1.79 16.78
C LYS A 403 -64.21 -0.63 17.48
N SER A 404 -65.20 -0.94 18.30
CA SER A 404 -65.88 0.03 19.18
C SER A 404 -65.56 -0.36 20.61
N ASN A 405 -64.94 0.53 21.38
CA ASN A 405 -64.74 0.33 22.82
C ASN A 405 -65.95 0.88 23.57
N VAL A 406 -66.53 0.08 24.45
CA VAL A 406 -67.50 0.57 25.44
C VAL A 406 -66.77 1.21 26.64
N PRO A 407 -67.31 2.27 27.26
CA PRO A 407 -66.70 2.88 28.43
C PRO A 407 -66.60 1.85 29.55
N LYS A 408 -65.41 1.71 30.12
CA LYS A 408 -65.19 0.78 31.23
C LYS A 408 -65.65 1.43 32.52
N PRO A 409 -66.59 0.82 33.27
CA PRO A 409 -67.02 1.40 34.52
C PRO A 409 -65.89 1.40 35.53
N GLN A 410 -65.47 2.58 35.99
CA GLN A 410 -64.47 2.73 37.04
C GLN A 410 -65.18 3.15 38.32
N VAL A 411 -65.11 2.29 39.32
CA VAL A 411 -65.68 2.56 40.63
C VAL A 411 -64.54 2.68 41.63
N TYR A 412 -64.52 3.79 42.35
CA TYR A 412 -63.61 4.00 43.46
C TYR A 412 -64.32 3.62 44.77
N LEU A 413 -63.65 2.76 45.55
CA LEU A 413 -64.11 2.33 46.86
C LEU A 413 -63.13 2.85 47.90
N ALA A 414 -63.62 3.69 48.82
CA ALA A 414 -62.83 4.27 49.90
C ALA A 414 -63.37 3.85 51.27
N GLY A 415 -62.49 3.87 52.29
CA GLY A 415 -62.86 3.58 53.68
C GLY A 415 -62.82 2.10 54.07
N LEU A 416 -62.20 1.23 53.25
CA LEU A 416 -62.11 -0.22 53.54
C LEU A 416 -60.97 -0.62 54.50
N ARG A 417 -60.10 0.31 54.91
CA ARG A 417 -59.06 0.03 55.92
C ARG A 417 -59.56 0.51 57.29
N GLY A 418 -59.96 -0.43 58.13
CA GLY A 418 -60.39 -0.18 59.50
C GLY A 418 -59.24 0.29 60.38
N GLY A 419 -59.34 1.50 60.93
CA GLY A 419 -58.48 1.97 62.03
C GLY A 419 -59.09 1.58 63.37
N LYS A 420 -58.24 1.26 64.36
CA LYS A 420 -58.63 0.54 65.59
C LYS A 420 -59.79 1.14 66.42
N ASN A 421 -60.17 2.41 66.25
CA ASN A 421 -61.12 3.07 67.15
C ASN A 421 -62.33 3.78 66.49
N LYS A 422 -62.65 3.58 65.20
CA LYS A 422 -63.94 4.05 64.61
C LYS A 422 -64.45 3.07 63.54
N THR A 423 -65.73 2.73 63.61
CA THR A 423 -66.44 1.90 62.62
C THR A 423 -66.37 2.53 61.24
N SER A 424 -65.71 1.86 60.30
CA SER A 424 -65.49 2.35 58.94
C SER A 424 -66.69 2.06 58.04
N HIS A 425 -67.31 3.09 57.48
CA HIS A 425 -68.37 2.98 56.46
C HIS A 425 -67.75 3.01 55.06
N MET A 426 -68.08 2.03 54.22
CA MET A 426 -67.62 1.97 52.83
C MET A 426 -68.34 3.01 52.00
N ILE A 427 -67.59 3.88 51.33
CA ILE A 427 -68.12 4.85 50.37
C ILE A 427 -67.75 4.38 48.96
N LYS A 428 -68.77 4.21 48.12
CA LYS A 428 -68.65 3.82 46.71
C LYS A 428 -68.98 5.02 45.83
N THR A 429 -68.01 5.48 45.06
CA THR A 429 -68.19 6.54 44.06
C THR A 429 -67.91 6.02 42.66
N ASN A 430 -68.77 6.39 41.70
CA ASN A 430 -68.65 5.99 40.30
C ASN A 430 -67.94 7.11 39.53
N LEU A 431 -66.83 6.77 38.88
CA LEU A 431 -65.95 7.68 38.13
C LEU A 431 -65.98 7.38 36.62
N THR A 432 -66.99 6.64 36.14
CA THR A 432 -67.11 6.31 34.72
C THR A 432 -67.39 7.58 33.92
N ARG A 433 -66.51 7.90 32.95
CA ARG A 433 -66.71 9.03 32.01
C ARG A 433 -67.82 8.71 31.01
N SER A 434 -68.61 9.72 30.64
CA SER A 434 -69.68 9.61 29.65
C SER A 434 -69.11 9.43 28.24
N VAL A 435 -69.91 8.84 27.33
CA VAL A 435 -69.45 8.48 25.98
C VAL A 435 -69.21 9.70 25.07
N ASP A 436 -69.78 10.85 25.43
CA ASP A 436 -69.75 12.07 24.62
C ASP A 436 -68.65 13.09 25.03
N GLU A 437 -67.77 12.72 25.98
CA GLU A 437 -66.49 13.40 26.27
C GLU A 437 -65.32 12.65 25.62
#